data_AF-A0A2H9LN27-F1
#
_entry.id   AF-A0A2H9LN27-F1
#
_cell.length_a   1.000
_cell.length_b   1.000
_cell.length_c   1.000
_cell.angle_alpha   90.00
_cell.angle_beta   90.00
_cell.angle_gamma   90.00
#
_symmetry.space_group_name_H-M   'P 1'
#
loop_
_entity.id
_entity.type
_entity.pdbx_description
1 polymer ?
#
loop_
_entity_poly.entity_id
_entity_poly.type
_entity_poly.pdbx_seq_one_letter_code
_entity_poly.pdbx_strand_id
1 'polypeptide(L)' 'MPTLCIKGKISTGKGEGAQFVKLPWVRKQIIQKLGFTPFPGTLNIRLTEDG' A
#
# COMPACT_ATOMS: atom_id res chain seq x y z
N MET A 1 22.01 6.45 5.08
CA MET A 1 21.22 5.20 5.11
C MET A 1 21.32 4.58 3.71
N PRO A 2 21.54 3.27 3.59
CA PRO A 2 21.51 2.62 2.28
C PRO A 2 20.10 2.70 1.69
N THR A 3 20.02 2.97 0.39
CA THR A 3 18.75 3.01 -0.35
C THR A 3 18.57 1.69 -1.08
N LEU A 4 17.44 1.03 -0.87
CA LEU A 4 17.05 -0.17 -1.62
C LEU A 4 16.12 0.24 -2.77
N CYS A 5 16.45 -0.16 -3.99
CA CYS A 5 15.62 0.06 -5.18
C CYS A 5 15.03 -1.27 -5.63
N ILE A 6 13.70 -1.37 -5.67
CA ILE A 6 12.98 -2.59 -6.06
C ILE A 6 12.09 -2.28 -7.27
N LYS A 7 12.05 -3.19 -8.25
CA LYS A 7 11.17 -3.10 -9.42
C LYS A 7 10.04 -4.12 -9.35
N GLY A 8 8.94 -3.81 -10.02
CA GLY A 8 7.78 -4.70 -10.08
C GLY A 8 6.75 -4.26 -11.12
N LYS A 9 5.76 -5.12 -11.36
CA LYS A 9 4.65 -4.88 -12.30
C LYS A 9 3.36 -4.61 -11.53
N ILE A 10 2.58 -3.64 -12.00
CA ILE A 10 1.23 -3.39 -11.49
C ILE A 10 0.37 -4.63 -11.73
N SER A 11 -0.47 -4.97 -10.76
CA SER A 11 -1.38 -6.11 -10.84
C SER A 11 -2.75 -5.78 -10.26
N THR A 12 -3.79 -6.46 -10.74
CA THR A 12 -5.13 -6.39 -10.18
C THR A 12 -5.30 -7.41 -9.05
N GLY A 13 -6.05 -7.05 -8.01
CA GLY A 13 -6.50 -7.95 -6.95
C GLY A 13 -8.03 -8.01 -6.87
N LYS A 14 -8.56 -8.66 -5.83
CA LYS A 14 -10.01 -8.77 -5.57
C LYS A 14 -10.69 -7.46 -5.13
N GLY A 15 -9.94 -6.37 -4.95
CA GLY A 15 -10.44 -5.09 -4.45
C GLY A 15 -10.62 -5.00 -2.92
N GLU A 16 -10.26 -6.05 -2.18
CA GLU A 16 -10.44 -6.14 -0.72
C GLU A 16 -9.64 -5.07 0.06
N GLY A 17 -8.49 -4.65 -0.47
CA GLY A 17 -7.66 -3.59 0.13
C GLY A 17 -8.43 -2.27 0.37
N ALA A 18 -9.38 -1.95 -0.51
CA ALA A 18 -10.23 -0.77 -0.35
C ALA A 18 -11.15 -0.86 0.88
N GLN A 19 -11.61 -2.07 1.24
CA GLN A 19 -12.44 -2.27 2.43
C GLN A 19 -11.62 -2.10 3.71
N PHE A 20 -10.41 -2.69 3.75
CA PHE A 20 -9.53 -2.58 4.91
C PHE A 20 -9.07 -1.13 5.15
N VAL A 21 -8.70 -0.39 4.12
CA VAL A 21 -8.26 1.01 4.26
C VAL A 21 -9.38 1.93 4.77
N LYS A 22 -10.64 1.59 4.47
CA LYS A 22 -11.81 2.34 4.96
C LYS A 22 -12.16 2.06 6.42
N LEU A 23 -11.64 0.98 7.03
CA LEU A 23 -11.89 0.70 8.44
C LEU A 23 -11.44 1.89 9.30
N PRO A 24 -12.28 2.42 10.19
CA PRO A 24 -11.97 3.65 10.93
C PRO A 24 -10.65 3.58 11.70
N TRP A 25 -10.37 2.43 12.32
CA TRP A 25 -9.15 2.22 13.09
C TRP A 25 -7.89 2.14 12.20
N VAL A 26 -7.99 1.53 11.01
CA VAL A 26 -6.88 1.47 10.03
C VAL A 26 -6.55 2.87 9.54
N ARG A 27 -7.57 3.60 9.09
CA ARG A 27 -7.43 4.98 8.61
C ARG A 27 -6.81 5.88 9.67
N LYS A 28 -7.28 5.80 10.93
CA LYS A 28 -6.73 6.56 12.06
C LYS A 28 -5.24 6.26 12.27
N GLN A 29 -4.85 4.99 12.24
CA GLN A 29 -3.45 4.58 12.43
C GLN A 29 -2.55 5.04 11.28
N ILE A 30 -3.01 4.99 10.04
CA ILE A 30 -2.25 5.51 8.89
C ILE A 30 -2.01 7.02 9.03
N ILE A 31 -3.03 7.80 9.38
CA ILE A 31 -2.89 9.25 9.59
C ILE A 31 -1.90 9.52 10.73
N GLN A 32 -2.03 8.84 11.87
CA GLN A 32 -1.17 9.07 13.03
C GLN A 32 0.29 8.68 12.81
N LYS A 33 0.56 7.59 12.08
CA LYS A 33 1.91 7.04 11.91
C LYS A 33 2.62 7.55 10.67
N LEU A 34 1.88 7.81 9.59
CA LEU A 34 2.44 8.14 8.28
C LEU A 34 2.13 9.58 7.84
N GLY A 35 1.26 10.29 8.57
CA GLY A 35 1.01 11.73 8.35
C GLY A 35 0.14 12.04 7.14
N PHE A 36 -0.57 11.06 6.55
CA PHE A 36 -1.44 11.29 5.41
C PHE A 36 -2.79 10.57 5.53
N THR A 37 -3.78 11.10 4.83
CA THR A 37 -5.07 10.44 4.62
C THR A 37 -4.95 9.42 3.49
N PRO A 38 -5.14 8.11 3.74
CA PRO A 38 -4.97 7.12 2.69
C PRO A 38 -6.07 7.20 1.63
N PHE A 39 -5.70 6.98 0.37
CA PHE A 39 -6.65 6.70 -0.71
C PHE A 39 -7.39 5.38 -0.42
N PRO A 40 -8.70 5.24 -0.71
CA PRO A 40 -9.47 4.04 -0.39
C PRO A 40 -9.15 2.86 -1.34
N GLY A 41 -7.94 2.31 -1.23
CA GLY A 41 -7.46 1.20 -2.04
C GLY A 41 -5.97 0.91 -1.81
N THR A 42 -5.44 -0.05 -2.56
CA THR A 42 -4.02 -0.39 -2.58
C THR A 42 -3.53 -0.46 -4.03
N LEU A 43 -2.28 -0.05 -4.25
CA LEU A 43 -1.58 -0.34 -5.50
C LEU A 43 -0.83 -1.66 -5.32
N ASN A 44 -1.32 -2.72 -5.97
CA ASN A 44 -0.68 -4.03 -5.87
C ASN A 44 0.46 -4.13 -6.88
N ILE A 45 1.67 -4.33 -6.39
CA ILE A 45 2.87 -4.49 -7.21
C ILE A 45 3.40 -5.91 -7.02
N ARG A 46 3.48 -6.68 -8.10
CA ARG A 46 4.18 -7.97 -8.12
C ARG A 46 5.65 -7.70 -8.38
N LEU A 47 6.51 -8.03 -7.42
CA LEU A 47 7.95 -7.84 -7.54
C LEU A 47 8.49 -8.69 -8.70
N THR A 48 9.40 -8.10 -9.47
CA THR A 48 10.24 -8.86 -10.41
C THR A 48 11.43 -9.43 -9.63
N GLU A 49 11.92 -10.60 -10.02
CA GLU A 49 13.03 -11.29 -9.32
C GLU A 49 14.40 -10.59 -9.46
N ASP A 50 14.44 -9.36 -9.94
CA ASP A 50 15.69 -8.62 -10.15
C ASP A 50 16.03 -7.80 -8.90
N GLY A 51 16.98 -8.32 -8.12
CA GLY A 51 17.72 -7.62 -7.05
C GLY A 51 18.89 -6.81 -7.58
#